data_AF-A0A5D2MUS7-F1
#
_entry.id   AF-A0A5D2MUS7-F1
#
_cell.length_a   1.000
_cell.length_b   1.000
_cell.length_c   1.000
_cell.angle_alpha   90.00
_cell.angle_beta   90.00
_cell.angle_gamma   90.00
#
_symmetry.space_group_name_H-M   'P 1'
#
loop_
_entity.id
_entity.type
_entity.pdbx_description
1 polymer ?
#
loop_
_entity_poly.entity_id
_entity_poly.type
_entity_poly.pdbx_seq_one_letter_code
_entity_poly.pdbx_strand_id
1 'polypeptide(L)'
;MEFTNSKLVINRISTEMDERILRRHFNAYGYGEVKHVIVYFNKAIAFVTFVDPSKTQITPQQQYIILGRKVETRPAKPKVEIGKRKIFVGGFPRSITNEEFKGYFEKFGSIVDAVVIHDKKTKRSRGFGFVTYEAKESANLVLRTHFHLLNNKRVEVKKVTPRQEMVPTGFLIITIHIIKHIFTPSGCPFLDFTEPHLEIFAEIVYKPEQQRKADMKRFVNLLS
;
A
#
# COMPACT_ATOMS: atom_id res chain seq x y z
N MET A 1 -1.56 27.67 6.86
CA MET A 1 -2.67 26.69 6.81
C MET A 1 -2.37 25.58 7.80
N GLU A 2 -3.02 25.59 8.95
CA GLU A 2 -2.99 24.46 9.88
C GLU A 2 -3.67 23.28 9.18
N PHE A 3 -2.90 22.23 8.89
CA PHE A 3 -3.48 21.00 8.35
C PHE A 3 -4.29 20.34 9.46
N THR A 4 -5.61 20.53 9.47
CA THR A 4 -6.52 19.87 10.40
C THR A 4 -6.57 18.37 10.06
N ASN A 5 -5.62 17.63 10.60
CA ASN A 5 -5.52 16.20 10.32
C ASN A 5 -6.64 15.47 11.06
N SER A 6 -7.61 14.89 10.34
CA SER A 6 -8.70 14.09 10.92
C SER A 6 -8.26 12.72 11.46
N LYS A 7 -6.96 12.41 11.39
CA LYS A 7 -6.39 11.14 11.85
C LYS A 7 -5.62 11.30 13.15
N LEU A 8 -5.98 10.49 14.11
CA LEU A 8 -5.32 10.29 15.38
C LEU A 8 -4.46 9.03 15.35
N VAL A 9 -3.27 9.09 15.95
CA VAL A 9 -2.46 7.89 16.23
C VAL A 9 -2.48 7.61 17.73
N ILE A 10 -2.72 6.35 18.07
CA ILE A 10 -2.77 5.82 19.42
C ILE A 10 -1.61 4.84 19.57
N ASN A 11 -0.72 5.11 20.52
CA ASN A 11 0.40 4.24 20.85
C ASN A 11 0.10 3.51 22.17
N ARG A 12 0.83 2.40 22.39
CA ARG A 12 0.70 1.53 23.57
C ARG A 12 -0.66 0.83 23.67
N ILE A 13 -1.27 0.50 22.53
CA ILE A 13 -2.48 -0.33 22.53
C ILE A 13 -2.16 -1.77 22.96
N SER A 14 -3.11 -2.40 23.66
CA SER A 14 -3.06 -3.83 23.98
C SER A 14 -3.36 -4.69 22.75
N THR A 15 -2.92 -5.95 22.75
CA THR A 15 -3.38 -6.97 21.80
C THR A 15 -4.88 -7.24 21.85
N GLU A 16 -5.52 -6.90 22.97
CA GLU A 16 -6.98 -7.00 23.15
C GLU A 16 -7.75 -5.83 22.54
N MET A 17 -7.08 -4.72 22.20
CA MET A 17 -7.73 -3.51 21.67
C MET A 17 -7.90 -3.61 20.16
N ASP A 18 -9.05 -4.13 19.73
CA ASP A 18 -9.44 -4.23 18.32
C ASP A 18 -10.17 -2.98 17.78
N GLU A 19 -10.53 -3.00 16.50
CA GLU A 19 -11.30 -1.93 15.87
C GLU A 19 -12.61 -1.63 16.62
N ARG A 20 -13.35 -2.67 17.02
CA ARG A 20 -14.67 -2.52 17.62
C ARG A 20 -14.58 -1.77 18.95
N ILE A 21 -13.61 -2.13 19.78
CA ILE A 21 -13.36 -1.51 21.09
C ILE A 21 -12.96 -0.05 20.91
N LEU A 22 -12.00 0.22 20.02
CA LEU A 22 -11.53 1.57 19.76
C LEU A 22 -12.66 2.44 19.18
N ARG A 23 -13.39 1.95 18.19
CA ARG A 23 -14.53 2.64 17.59
C ARG A 23 -15.60 2.98 18.62
N ARG A 24 -15.98 2.00 19.46
CA ARG A 24 -16.98 2.22 20.53
C ARG A 24 -16.50 3.24 21.54
N HIS A 25 -15.23 3.17 21.95
CA HIS A 25 -14.65 4.14 22.87
C HIS A 25 -14.67 5.56 22.27
N PHE A 26 -14.16 5.77 21.06
CA PHE A 26 -14.13 7.13 20.51
C PHE A 26 -15.52 7.66 20.12
N ASN A 27 -16.46 6.81 19.69
CA ASN A 27 -17.84 7.22 19.42
C ASN A 27 -18.60 7.61 20.72
N ALA A 28 -18.40 6.86 21.81
CA ALA A 28 -19.17 7.05 23.05
C ALA A 28 -18.78 8.31 23.84
N TYR A 29 -17.54 8.79 23.70
CA TYR A 29 -17.01 9.90 24.50
C TYR A 29 -17.09 11.27 23.78
N GLY A 30 -17.99 11.42 22.80
CA GLY A 30 -18.28 12.72 22.17
C GLY A 30 -17.23 13.21 21.16
N TYR A 31 -16.30 12.36 20.74
CA TYR A 31 -15.29 12.68 19.72
C TYR A 31 -15.81 12.62 18.27
N GLY A 32 -17.12 12.38 18.09
CA GLY A 32 -17.78 12.29 16.78
C GLY A 32 -17.69 10.90 16.15
N GLU A 33 -18.26 10.77 14.98
CA GLU A 33 -18.29 9.49 14.26
C GLU A 33 -16.88 9.12 13.78
N VAL A 34 -16.44 7.92 14.14
CA VAL A 34 -15.23 7.31 13.59
C VAL A 34 -15.49 6.81 12.18
N LYS A 35 -14.72 7.30 11.20
CA LYS A 35 -14.76 6.82 9.82
C LYS A 35 -14.02 5.50 9.66
N HIS A 36 -12.76 5.45 10.09
CA HIS A 36 -11.90 4.26 9.96
C HIS A 36 -11.07 4.02 11.21
N VAL A 37 -10.86 2.74 11.54
CA VAL A 37 -9.85 2.30 12.52
C VAL A 37 -8.90 1.34 11.83
N ILE A 38 -7.60 1.49 12.07
CA ILE A 38 -6.56 0.57 11.58
C ILE A 38 -5.69 0.19 12.77
N VAL A 39 -5.57 -1.11 13.05
CA VAL A 39 -4.83 -1.61 14.20
C VAL A 39 -3.58 -2.38 13.74
N TYR A 40 -2.43 -2.01 14.28
CA TYR A 40 -1.14 -2.66 14.06
C TYR A 40 -0.64 -3.26 15.37
N PHE A 41 -1.14 -4.45 15.71
CA PHE A 41 -0.81 -5.14 16.97
C PHE A 41 0.69 -5.38 17.15
N ASN A 42 1.38 -5.77 16.08
CA ASN A 42 2.84 -5.97 16.08
C ASN A 42 3.65 -4.72 16.44
N LYS A 43 3.04 -3.54 16.35
CA LYS A 43 3.67 -2.26 16.67
C LYS A 43 3.05 -1.59 17.90
N ALA A 44 2.04 -2.20 18.52
CA ALA A 44 1.22 -1.60 19.56
C ALA A 44 0.71 -0.19 19.18
N ILE A 45 0.27 -0.03 17.92
CA ILE A 45 -0.22 1.24 17.38
C ILE A 45 -1.60 1.04 16.74
N ALA A 46 -2.50 2.00 16.92
CA ALA A 46 -3.72 2.14 16.12
C ALA A 46 -3.82 3.54 15.51
N PHE A 47 -4.57 3.63 14.41
CA PHE A 47 -4.96 4.88 13.79
C PHE A 47 -6.48 4.98 13.78
N VAL A 48 -7.01 6.11 14.23
CA VAL A 48 -8.44 6.41 14.21
C VAL A 48 -8.64 7.63 13.33
N THR A 49 -9.51 7.52 12.33
CA THR A 49 -9.86 8.62 11.43
C THR A 49 -11.28 9.06 11.76
N PHE A 50 -11.45 10.32 12.13
CA PHE A 50 -12.75 10.91 12.44
C PHE A 50 -13.42 11.46 11.18
N VAL A 51 -14.75 11.51 11.18
CA VAL A 51 -15.54 12.17 10.14
C VAL A 51 -15.31 13.70 10.20
N ASP A 52 -15.28 14.27 11.41
CA ASP A 52 -15.03 15.71 11.63
C ASP A 52 -13.55 15.95 12.01
N PRO A 53 -12.76 16.69 11.21
CA PRO A 53 -11.36 17.00 11.50
C PRO A 53 -11.16 17.89 12.73
N SER A 54 -12.17 18.61 13.19
CA SER A 54 -12.10 19.48 14.37
C SER A 54 -11.92 18.69 15.68
N LYS A 55 -12.14 17.37 15.63
CA LYS A 55 -12.13 16.47 16.79
C LYS A 55 -10.75 15.88 17.11
N THR A 56 -9.73 16.13 16.28
CA THR A 56 -8.35 15.72 16.56
C THR A 56 -7.57 16.71 17.39
N GLN A 57 -8.21 17.78 17.89
CA GLN A 57 -7.67 18.65 18.93
C GLN A 57 -7.59 17.87 20.25
N ILE A 58 -6.51 17.10 20.38
CA ILE A 58 -6.16 16.48 21.65
C ILE A 58 -5.59 17.58 22.52
N THR A 59 -6.25 17.88 23.63
CA THR A 59 -5.63 18.68 24.67
C THR A 59 -4.42 17.89 25.20
N PRO A 60 -3.19 18.43 25.18
CA PRO A 60 -1.96 17.71 25.58
C PRO A 60 -2.00 17.12 27.01
N GLN A 61 -2.97 17.52 27.82
CA GLN A 61 -3.13 17.09 29.21
C GLN A 61 -4.07 15.88 29.37
N GLN A 62 -4.83 15.48 28.33
CA GLN A 62 -5.82 14.42 28.44
C GLN A 62 -5.17 13.03 28.30
N GLN A 63 -5.14 12.27 29.39
CA GLN A 63 -4.74 10.86 29.38
C GLN A 63 -5.93 9.98 29.02
N TYR A 64 -5.75 9.05 28.08
CA TYR A 64 -6.81 8.13 27.65
C TYR A 64 -6.62 6.77 28.32
N ILE A 65 -7.68 6.25 28.93
CA ILE A 65 -7.71 4.91 29.50
C ILE A 65 -8.70 4.07 28.68
N ILE A 66 -8.18 3.08 27.97
CA ILE A 66 -8.97 2.13 27.18
C ILE A 66 -8.77 0.77 27.82
N LEU A 67 -9.86 0.07 28.17
CA LEU A 67 -9.82 -1.22 28.88
C LEU A 67 -8.91 -1.19 30.14
N GLY A 68 -8.95 -0.10 30.90
CA GLY A 68 -8.10 0.05 32.10
C GLY A 68 -6.60 0.30 31.81
N ARG A 69 -6.18 0.42 30.54
CA ARG A 69 -4.81 0.73 30.16
C ARG A 69 -4.67 2.14 29.63
N LYS A 70 -3.64 2.84 30.12
CA LYS A 70 -3.26 4.17 29.64
C LYS A 70 -2.67 4.08 28.23
N VAL A 71 -3.28 4.79 27.29
CA VAL A 71 -2.80 4.91 25.90
C VAL A 71 -2.33 6.33 25.61
N GLU A 72 -1.43 6.47 24.66
CA GLU A 72 -0.88 7.77 24.25
C GLU A 72 -1.46 8.17 22.90
N THR A 73 -2.11 9.32 22.83
CA THR A 73 -2.74 9.82 21.60
C THR A 73 -2.02 11.08 21.11
N ARG A 74 -1.85 11.18 19.80
CA ARG A 74 -1.35 12.42 19.16
C ARG A 74 -1.96 12.57 17.76
N PRO A 75 -2.06 13.79 17.21
CA PRO A 75 -2.40 13.95 15.81
C PRO A 75 -1.42 13.14 14.95
N ALA A 76 -1.94 12.37 14.01
CA ALA A 76 -1.08 11.70 13.06
C ALA A 76 -0.32 12.77 12.27
N LYS A 77 0.93 12.49 11.91
CA LYS A 77 1.55 13.30 10.86
C LYS A 77 0.78 13.03 9.58
N PRO A 78 0.43 14.05 8.77
CA PRO A 78 -0.11 13.80 7.45
C PRO A 78 0.84 12.84 6.77
N LYS A 79 0.34 11.66 6.37
CA LYS A 79 1.12 10.81 5.49
C LYS A 79 1.19 11.59 4.21
N VAL A 80 2.30 12.28 3.97
CA VAL A 80 2.57 12.92 2.69
C VAL A 80 2.33 11.83 1.66
N GLU A 81 1.28 11.97 0.88
CA GLU A 81 0.86 10.94 -0.06
C GLU A 81 1.79 10.99 -1.26
N ILE A 82 3.06 10.63 -1.04
CA ILE A 82 4.09 10.56 -2.06
C ILE A 82 3.58 9.67 -3.19
N GLY A 83 2.84 8.60 -2.89
CA GLY A 83 2.18 7.75 -3.90
C GLY A 83 1.19 8.50 -4.81
N LYS A 84 0.51 9.54 -4.33
CA LYS A 84 -0.40 10.37 -5.15
C LYS A 84 0.34 11.39 -6.01
N ARG A 85 1.58 11.74 -5.66
CA ARG A 85 2.42 12.70 -6.41
C ARG A 85 3.47 12.01 -7.27
N LYS A 86 3.58 10.69 -7.17
CA LYS A 86 4.59 9.87 -7.83
C LYS A 86 3.97 9.04 -8.93
N ILE A 87 4.63 9.03 -10.08
CA ILE A 87 4.25 8.25 -11.25
C ILE A 87 5.34 7.23 -11.58
N PHE A 88 4.91 6.10 -12.13
CA PHE A 88 5.78 5.12 -12.80
C PHE A 88 5.83 5.46 -14.28
N VAL A 89 7.01 5.37 -14.88
CA VAL A 89 7.21 5.54 -16.32
C VAL A 89 8.03 4.37 -16.84
N GLY A 90 7.56 3.66 -17.86
CA GLY A 90 8.22 2.49 -18.42
C GLY A 90 8.25 2.47 -19.94
N GLY A 91 9.09 1.61 -20.51
CA GLY A 91 9.15 1.37 -21.96
C GLY A 91 10.08 2.31 -22.74
N PHE A 92 10.90 3.12 -22.05
CA PHE A 92 11.93 3.92 -22.69
C PHE A 92 13.22 3.12 -22.95
N PRO A 93 14.03 3.51 -23.96
CA PRO A 93 15.28 2.85 -24.27
C PRO A 93 16.29 2.96 -23.12
N ARG A 94 17.16 1.95 -23.00
CA ARG A 94 18.18 1.91 -21.93
C ARG A 94 19.23 3.02 -22.03
N SER A 95 19.32 3.68 -23.19
CA SER A 95 20.20 4.80 -23.46
C SER A 95 19.65 6.14 -22.97
N ILE A 96 18.42 6.20 -22.45
CA ILE A 96 17.85 7.47 -22.01
C ILE A 96 18.68 8.09 -20.89
N THR A 97 18.91 9.40 -20.97
CA THR A 97 19.59 10.14 -19.91
C THR A 97 18.60 10.60 -18.85
N ASN A 98 19.08 10.84 -17.62
CA ASN A 98 18.25 11.42 -16.57
C ASN A 98 17.74 12.82 -16.97
N GLU A 99 18.52 13.57 -17.74
CA GLU A 99 18.18 14.92 -18.23
C GLU A 99 17.02 14.87 -19.23
N GLU A 100 17.08 13.98 -20.23
CA GLU A 100 16.00 13.77 -21.19
C GLU A 100 14.71 13.32 -20.49
N PHE A 101 14.87 12.36 -19.57
CA PHE A 101 13.76 11.85 -18.78
C PHE A 101 13.11 12.96 -17.96
N LYS A 102 13.90 13.70 -17.18
CA LYS A 102 13.41 14.80 -16.33
C LYS A 102 12.81 15.94 -17.16
N GLY A 103 13.51 16.41 -18.18
CA GLY A 103 13.13 17.57 -18.99
C GLY A 103 11.78 17.41 -19.71
N TYR A 104 11.40 16.19 -20.08
CA TYR A 104 10.05 15.96 -20.60
C TYR A 104 8.97 16.11 -19.52
N PHE A 105 9.20 15.56 -18.33
CA PHE A 105 8.21 15.53 -17.26
C PHE A 105 8.09 16.87 -16.51
N GLU A 106 9.10 17.74 -16.56
CA GLU A 106 9.05 19.10 -16.00
C GLU A 106 7.97 19.96 -16.67
N LYS A 107 7.58 19.65 -17.91
CA LYS A 107 6.51 20.35 -18.64
C LYS A 107 5.13 20.27 -17.95
N PHE A 108 4.96 19.30 -17.06
CA PHE A 108 3.70 19.06 -16.34
C PHE A 108 3.73 19.65 -14.91
N GLY A 109 4.87 20.15 -14.46
CA GLY A 109 5.04 20.84 -13.18
C GLY A 109 6.37 20.59 -12.50
N SER A 110 6.54 21.24 -11.34
CA SER A 110 7.75 21.16 -10.50
C SER A 110 8.02 19.73 -10.03
N ILE A 111 9.21 19.21 -10.40
CA ILE A 111 9.67 17.88 -10.02
C ILE A 111 10.52 17.98 -8.74
N VAL A 112 10.13 17.22 -7.73
CA VAL A 112 10.93 17.00 -6.51
C VAL A 112 12.05 16.00 -6.77
N ASP A 113 11.74 14.94 -7.52
CA ASP A 113 12.69 13.86 -7.79
C ASP A 113 12.33 13.12 -9.10
N ALA A 114 13.33 12.79 -9.91
CA ALA A 114 13.18 11.99 -11.12
C ALA A 114 14.33 10.99 -11.21
N VAL A 115 14.00 9.69 -11.19
CA VAL A 115 14.98 8.61 -11.07
C VAL A 115 14.74 7.55 -12.13
N VAL A 116 15.75 7.31 -12.96
CA VAL A 116 15.82 6.11 -13.81
C VAL A 116 16.40 4.95 -13.01
N ILE A 117 15.71 3.80 -13.06
CA ILE A 117 16.13 2.63 -12.29
C ILE A 117 17.18 1.85 -13.07
N HIS A 118 18.32 1.65 -12.44
CA HIS A 118 19.43 0.87 -12.95
C HIS A 118 19.54 -0.45 -12.21
N ASP A 119 20.01 -1.48 -12.91
CA ASP A 119 20.39 -2.74 -12.31
C ASP A 119 21.59 -2.52 -11.37
N LYS A 120 21.53 -3.07 -10.15
CA LYS A 120 22.54 -2.81 -9.13
C LYS A 120 23.92 -3.38 -9.48
N LYS A 121 23.95 -4.52 -10.19
CA LYS A 121 25.18 -5.24 -10.55
C LYS A 121 25.78 -4.70 -11.83
N THR A 122 24.96 -4.61 -12.88
CA THR A 122 25.43 -4.25 -14.24
C THR A 122 25.43 -2.74 -14.50
N LYS A 123 24.81 -1.95 -13.61
CA LYS A 123 24.61 -0.50 -13.76
C LYS A 123 23.86 -0.09 -15.04
N ARG A 124 23.24 -1.04 -15.74
CA ARG A 124 22.45 -0.76 -16.95
C ARG A 124 21.03 -0.32 -16.57
N SER A 125 20.49 0.65 -17.31
CA SER A 125 19.10 1.07 -17.15
C SER A 125 18.15 -0.11 -17.38
N ARG A 126 17.11 -0.20 -16.54
CA ARG A 126 16.05 -1.21 -16.65
C ARG A 126 14.90 -0.78 -17.57
N GLY A 127 15.00 0.39 -18.21
CA GLY A 127 13.96 0.91 -19.11
C GLY A 127 12.70 1.39 -18.40
N PHE A 128 12.80 1.71 -17.11
CA PHE A 128 11.74 2.34 -16.35
C PHE A 128 12.31 3.25 -15.24
N GLY A 129 11.47 4.17 -14.79
CA GLY A 129 11.82 5.19 -13.82
C GLY A 129 10.60 5.68 -13.04
N PHE A 130 10.85 6.62 -12.15
CA PHE A 130 9.81 7.27 -11.38
C PHE A 130 10.01 8.79 -11.39
N VAL A 131 8.90 9.51 -11.38
CA VAL A 131 8.88 10.97 -11.21
C VAL A 131 8.00 11.30 -10.02
N THR A 132 8.49 12.13 -9.12
CA THR A 132 7.76 12.66 -7.96
C THR A 132 7.60 14.15 -8.15
N TYR A 133 6.35 14.61 -8.21
CA TYR A 133 6.02 16.02 -8.32
C TYR A 133 5.87 16.67 -6.94
N GLU A 134 6.02 17.99 -6.91
CA GLU A 134 5.72 18.81 -5.75
C GLU A 134 4.21 18.83 -5.46
N ALA A 135 3.42 19.03 -6.53
CA ALA A 135 1.97 19.06 -6.53
C ALA A 135 1.37 17.74 -7.03
N LYS A 136 0.21 17.35 -6.49
CA LYS A 136 -0.51 16.14 -6.92
C LYS A 136 -1.13 16.32 -8.31
N GLU A 137 -1.51 17.54 -8.62
CA GLU A 137 -2.19 17.97 -9.83
C GLU A 137 -1.31 17.70 -11.05
N SER A 138 0.00 17.92 -10.94
CA SER A 138 0.99 17.58 -11.97
C SER A 138 1.04 16.09 -12.27
N ALA A 139 1.05 15.23 -11.25
CA ALA A 139 0.99 13.79 -11.44
C ALA A 139 -0.32 13.37 -12.12
N ASN A 140 -1.46 13.94 -11.71
CA ASN A 140 -2.75 13.67 -12.33
C ASN A 140 -2.81 14.11 -13.79
N LEU A 141 -2.17 15.23 -14.14
CA LEU A 141 -2.13 15.76 -15.50
C LEU A 141 -1.44 14.79 -16.45
N VAL A 142 -0.27 14.26 -16.06
CA VAL A 142 0.43 13.23 -16.83
C VAL A 142 -0.44 11.98 -16.96
N LEU A 143 -1.04 11.53 -15.86
CA LEU A 143 -1.85 10.31 -15.82
C LEU A 143 -3.16 10.37 -16.63
N ARG A 144 -3.54 11.54 -17.18
CA ARG A 144 -4.69 11.63 -18.12
C ARG A 144 -4.43 10.87 -19.41
N THR A 145 -3.16 10.66 -19.78
CA THR A 145 -2.78 9.90 -20.95
C THR A 145 -1.90 8.74 -20.52
N HIS A 146 -2.27 7.52 -20.92
CA HIS A 146 -1.49 6.33 -20.58
C HIS A 146 -0.15 6.24 -21.30
N PHE A 147 -0.01 6.92 -22.45
CA PHE A 147 1.16 6.87 -23.30
C PHE A 147 1.68 8.25 -23.64
N HIS A 148 2.99 8.42 -23.57
CA HIS A 148 3.69 9.65 -23.90
C HIS A 148 4.78 9.37 -24.95
N LEU A 149 5.15 10.39 -25.73
CA LEU A 149 6.26 10.30 -26.67
C LEU A 149 7.47 11.03 -26.08
N LEU A 150 8.50 10.25 -25.76
CA LEU A 150 9.78 10.71 -25.23
C LEU A 150 10.87 10.38 -26.25
N ASN A 151 11.47 11.39 -26.89
CA ASN A 151 12.44 11.21 -27.99
C ASN A 151 11.95 10.24 -29.08
N ASN A 152 10.72 10.45 -29.57
CA ASN A 152 10.03 9.58 -30.54
C ASN A 152 9.84 8.12 -30.09
N LYS A 153 10.00 7.82 -28.80
CA LYS A 153 9.67 6.52 -28.21
C LYS A 153 8.41 6.63 -27.38
N ARG A 154 7.50 5.68 -27.59
CA ARG A 154 6.27 5.57 -26.82
C ARG A 154 6.58 4.96 -25.45
N VAL A 155 6.35 5.74 -24.40
CA VAL A 155 6.51 5.33 -23.01
C VAL A 155 5.14 5.21 -22.35
N GLU A 156 5.03 4.31 -21.40
CA GLU A 156 3.81 4.07 -20.63
C GLU A 156 3.92 4.74 -19.26
N VAL A 157 2.86 5.43 -18.83
CA VAL A 157 2.78 6.07 -17.51
C VAL A 157 1.64 5.45 -16.70
N LYS A 158 1.94 5.12 -15.43
CA LYS A 158 0.99 4.51 -14.49
C LYS A 158 1.11 5.14 -13.11
N LYS A 159 0.05 5.04 -12.31
CA LYS A 159 0.13 5.28 -10.86
C LYS A 159 1.14 4.31 -10.26
N VAL A 160 1.92 4.77 -9.29
CA VAL A 160 2.84 3.88 -8.57
C VAL A 160 2.02 2.92 -7.74
N THR A 161 2.16 1.62 -8.04
CA THR A 161 1.79 0.56 -7.10
C THR A 161 2.88 0.47 -6.02
N PRO A 162 2.53 0.55 -4.73
CA PRO A 162 3.47 0.27 -3.65
C PRO A 162 4.14 -1.08 -3.87
N ARG A 163 5.43 -1.21 -3.55
CA ARG A 163 6.15 -2.50 -3.67
C ARG A 163 5.49 -3.65 -2.90
N GLN A 164 4.65 -3.37 -1.90
CA GLN A 164 3.89 -4.36 -1.15
C GLN A 164 2.65 -4.88 -1.92
N GLU A 165 2.16 -4.14 -2.93
CA GLU A 165 1.01 -4.51 -3.78
C GLU A 165 1.43 -5.04 -5.16
N MET A 166 2.73 -5.05 -5.46
CA MET A 166 3.24 -5.76 -6.63
C MET A 166 3.21 -7.27 -6.32
N VAL A 167 2.06 -7.91 -6.49
CA VAL A 167 2.03 -9.33 -6.84
C VAL A 167 2.86 -9.46 -8.11
N PRO A 168 4.03 -10.12 -8.09
CA PRO A 168 4.72 -10.41 -9.33
C PRO A 168 3.73 -11.23 -10.13
N THR A 169 3.33 -10.77 -11.31
CA THR A 169 2.43 -11.55 -12.19
C THR A 169 3.01 -12.94 -12.47
N GLY A 170 4.34 -13.09 -12.38
CA GLY A 170 5.03 -14.39 -12.41
C GLY A 170 4.87 -15.24 -11.15
N PHE A 171 4.59 -14.67 -9.97
CA PHE A 171 4.34 -15.41 -8.75
C PHE A 171 2.97 -16.12 -8.80
N LEU A 172 1.95 -15.54 -9.43
CA LEU A 172 0.67 -16.23 -9.70
C LEU A 172 0.86 -17.42 -10.65
N ILE A 173 1.70 -17.29 -11.68
CA ILE A 173 1.97 -18.37 -12.65
C ILE A 173 2.77 -19.52 -12.02
N ILE A 174 3.78 -19.19 -11.20
CA ILE A 174 4.57 -20.18 -10.44
C ILE A 174 3.69 -20.87 -9.39
N THR A 175 2.78 -20.12 -8.76
CA THR A 175 1.80 -20.65 -7.81
C THR A 175 0.87 -21.67 -8.46
N ILE A 176 0.32 -21.38 -9.64
CA ILE A 176 -0.54 -22.32 -10.38
C ILE A 176 0.24 -23.59 -10.79
N HIS A 177 1.50 -23.46 -11.22
CA HIS A 177 2.33 -24.63 -11.56
C HIS A 177 2.70 -25.48 -10.35
N ILE A 178 3.06 -24.86 -9.22
CA ILE A 178 3.38 -25.58 -7.98
C ILE A 178 2.14 -26.27 -7.42
N ILE A 179 0.96 -25.64 -7.46
CA ILE A 179 -0.30 -26.25 -7.04
C ILE A 179 -0.66 -27.46 -7.92
N LYS A 180 -0.49 -27.36 -9.25
CA LYS A 180 -0.68 -28.50 -10.17
C LYS A 180 0.23 -29.68 -9.85
N HIS A 181 1.47 -29.43 -9.42
CA HIS A 181 2.48 -30.47 -9.20
C HIS A 181 2.47 -31.05 -7.77
N ILE A 182 1.96 -30.32 -6.78
CA ILE A 182 1.82 -30.80 -5.39
C ILE A 182 0.51 -31.58 -5.18
N PHE A 183 -0.57 -31.21 -5.87
CA PHE A 183 -1.91 -31.79 -5.68
C PHE A 183 -2.37 -32.75 -6.78
N THR A 184 -1.47 -33.26 -7.60
CA THR A 184 -1.75 -34.41 -8.48
C THR A 184 -1.13 -35.69 -7.91
N PRO A 185 -1.75 -36.34 -6.90
CA PRO A 185 -1.69 -37.79 -6.90
C PRO A 185 -2.46 -38.26 -8.14
N SER A 186 -1.87 -39.18 -8.88
CA SER A 186 -2.43 -39.86 -10.04
C SER A 186 -3.90 -40.24 -9.81
N GLY A 187 -4.85 -39.42 -10.30
CA GLY A 187 -6.29 -39.74 -10.26
C GLY A 187 -7.29 -38.59 -10.04
N CYS A 188 -6.89 -37.36 -9.69
CA CYS A 188 -7.88 -36.30 -9.41
C CYS A 188 -8.20 -35.42 -10.64
N PRO A 189 -9.45 -35.34 -11.12
CA PRO A 189 -9.84 -34.40 -12.16
C PRO A 189 -9.87 -32.97 -11.59
N PHE A 190 -9.19 -32.06 -12.28
CA PHE A 190 -9.32 -30.59 -12.26
C PHE A 190 -10.06 -29.98 -11.05
N LEU A 191 -9.31 -29.50 -10.05
CA LEU A 191 -9.85 -28.53 -9.09
C LEU A 191 -10.01 -27.18 -9.80
N ASP A 192 -11.24 -26.73 -10.01
CA ASP A 192 -11.54 -25.39 -10.48
C ASP A 192 -11.29 -24.37 -9.36
N PHE A 193 -10.15 -23.67 -9.43
CA PHE A 193 -9.87 -22.55 -8.56
C PHE A 193 -10.66 -21.32 -9.05
N THR A 194 -11.64 -20.90 -8.25
CA THR A 194 -12.35 -19.64 -8.48
C THR A 194 -11.47 -18.44 -8.05
N GLU A 195 -11.76 -17.23 -8.55
CA GLU A 195 -11.09 -15.99 -8.11
C GLU A 195 -11.01 -15.85 -6.57
N PRO A 196 -12.08 -16.12 -5.79
CA PRO A 196 -12.01 -16.14 -4.32
C PRO A 196 -10.95 -17.09 -3.75
N HIS A 197 -10.73 -18.25 -4.37
CA HIS A 197 -9.71 -19.20 -3.91
C HIS A 197 -8.30 -18.65 -4.14
N LEU A 198 -8.09 -17.92 -5.24
CA LEU A 198 -6.82 -17.26 -5.54
C LEU A 198 -6.52 -16.12 -4.58
N GLU A 199 -7.53 -15.35 -4.18
CA GLU A 199 -7.39 -14.29 -3.17
C GLU A 199 -6.99 -14.86 -1.80
N ILE A 200 -7.69 -15.89 -1.31
CA ILE A 200 -7.38 -16.55 -0.03
C ILE A 200 -5.97 -17.15 -0.06
N PHE A 201 -5.61 -17.82 -1.16
CA PHE A 201 -4.27 -18.38 -1.31
C PHE A 201 -3.19 -17.30 -1.29
N ALA A 202 -3.40 -16.19 -2.01
CA ALA A 202 -2.48 -15.06 -2.02
C ALA A 202 -2.27 -14.53 -0.59
N GLU A 203 -3.34 -14.31 0.16
CA GLU A 203 -3.26 -13.88 1.56
C GLU A 203 -2.42 -14.82 2.43
N ILE A 204 -2.55 -16.14 2.24
CA ILE A 204 -1.78 -17.14 2.99
C ILE A 204 -0.30 -17.07 2.66
N VAL A 205 0.08 -16.91 1.40
CA VAL A 205 1.50 -16.89 1.00
C VAL A 205 2.22 -15.64 1.53
N TYR A 206 1.51 -14.52 1.68
CA TYR A 206 2.07 -13.28 2.23
C TYR A 206 2.17 -13.26 3.77
N LYS A 207 1.69 -14.30 4.47
CA LYS A 207 1.82 -14.40 5.94
C LYS A 207 3.24 -14.80 6.38
N PRO A 208 3.66 -14.44 7.61
CA PRO A 208 4.89 -14.95 8.23
C PRO A 208 4.94 -16.48 8.22
N GLU A 209 6.14 -17.04 8.06
CA GLU A 209 6.35 -18.48 7.85
C GLU A 209 5.65 -19.39 8.87
N GLN A 210 5.64 -18.96 10.13
CA GLN A 210 5.01 -19.66 11.25
C GLN A 210 3.48 -19.83 11.09
N GLN A 211 2.82 -18.93 10.36
CA GLN A 211 1.37 -18.96 10.11
C GLN A 211 1.00 -19.65 8.79
N ARG A 212 1.92 -19.68 7.82
CA ARG A 212 1.65 -20.24 6.48
C ARG A 212 1.24 -21.70 6.51
N LYS A 213 1.90 -22.53 7.32
CA LYS A 213 1.69 -23.99 7.33
C LYS A 213 0.30 -24.38 7.81
N ALA A 214 -0.20 -23.71 8.85
CA ALA A 214 -1.54 -23.97 9.40
C ALA A 214 -2.64 -23.45 8.47
N ASP A 215 -2.46 -22.26 7.90
CA ASP A 215 -3.46 -21.67 7.02
C ASP A 215 -3.49 -22.36 5.65
N MET A 216 -2.35 -22.82 5.14
CA MET A 216 -2.31 -23.65 3.93
C MET A 216 -3.08 -24.97 4.13
N LYS A 217 -2.94 -25.61 5.29
CA LYS A 217 -3.71 -26.82 5.61
C LYS A 217 -5.22 -26.56 5.63
N ARG A 218 -5.64 -25.40 6.15
CA ARG A 218 -7.06 -25.00 6.15
C ARG A 218 -7.58 -24.71 4.75
N PHE A 219 -6.78 -24.05 3.92
CA PHE A 219 -7.13 -23.77 2.53
C PHE A 219 -7.31 -25.04 1.71
N VAL A 220 -6.43 -26.03 1.89
CA VAL A 220 -6.56 -27.34 1.23
C VAL A 220 -7.86 -28.05 1.63
N ASN A 221 -8.21 -28.00 2.92
CA ASN A 221 -9.48 -28.55 3.41
C ASN A 221 -10.72 -27.80 2.89
N LEU A 222 -10.60 -26.52 2.51
CA LEU A 222 -11.69 -25.74 1.93
C LEU A 222 -11.98 -26.13 0.47
N LEU A 223 -10.97 -26.69 -0.22
CA LEU A 223 -11.06 -27.14 -1.61
C LEU A 223 -11.49 -28.60 -1.77
N SER A 224 -11.58 -29.34 -0.65
CA SER A 224 -12.01 -30.74 -0.59
C SER A 224 -13.49 -30.83 -0.27
#